data_AF-A0AAV2DSU5-F1
#
_entry.id   AF-A0AAV2DSU5-F1
#
_cell.length_a   1.000
_cell.length_b   1.000
_cell.length_c   1.000
_cell.angle_alpha   90.00
_cell.angle_beta   90.00
_cell.angle_gamma   90.00
#
_symmetry.space_group_name_H-M   'P 1'
#
loop_
_entity.id
_entity.type
_entity.pdbx_description
1 polymer ?
#
loop_
_entity_poly.entity_id
_entity_poly.type
_entity_poly.pdbx_seq_one_letter_code
_entity_poly.pdbx_strand_id
1 'polypeptide(L)'
;MASKMKMKYEKYWGDVGKMNKLLYISTVMDPRYKLGFVDFALKRVYPEGGNGARMAGDVKTATFDLFAHYEQLWKSKQSKNASTSLAPIVEECDVDELDVLAEYKKHREQIVGAVNKF
;
A
#
# COMPACT_ATOMS: atom_id res chain seq x y z
N MET A 1 -3.58 21.68 -23.21
CA MET A 1 -4.15 21.00 -22.03
C MET A 1 -3.28 19.83 -21.53
N ALA A 2 -2.85 18.93 -22.42
CA ALA A 2 -2.04 17.76 -22.06
C ALA A 2 -0.77 18.07 -21.22
N SER A 3 -0.02 19.12 -21.56
CA SER A 3 1.23 19.46 -20.84
C SER A 3 1.02 19.86 -19.38
N LYS A 4 -0.10 20.54 -19.06
CA LYS A 4 -0.44 20.92 -17.69
C LYS A 4 -0.83 19.71 -16.84
N MET A 5 -1.49 18.70 -17.45
CA MET A 5 -1.82 17.45 -16.76
C MET A 5 -0.59 16.59 -16.52
N LYS A 6 0.29 16.48 -17.53
CA LYS A 6 1.57 15.79 -17.40
C LYS A 6 2.43 16.38 -16.27
N MET A 7 2.49 17.70 -16.14
CA MET A 7 3.24 18.36 -15.06
C MET A 7 2.72 18.00 -13.65
N LYS A 8 1.40 17.88 -13.48
CA LYS A 8 0.83 17.42 -12.20
C LYS A 8 1.15 15.95 -11.94
N TYR A 9 1.05 15.12 -12.98
CA TYR A 9 1.43 13.71 -12.88
C TYR A 9 2.90 13.56 -12.45
N GLU A 10 3.83 14.22 -13.14
CA GLU A 10 5.26 14.16 -12.79
C GLU A 10 5.56 14.67 -11.38
N LYS A 11 4.83 15.70 -10.93
CA LYS A 11 5.00 16.26 -9.58
C LYS A 11 4.62 15.30 -8.45
N TYR A 12 3.57 14.51 -8.62
CA TYR A 12 3.01 13.70 -7.53
C TYR A 12 3.19 12.18 -7.73
N TRP A 13 3.30 11.72 -8.99
CA TRP A 13 3.19 10.30 -9.40
C TRP A 13 4.34 9.85 -10.33
N GLY A 14 4.98 10.76 -11.08
CA GLY A 14 5.94 10.37 -12.12
C GLY A 14 7.37 10.10 -11.63
N ASP A 15 7.78 10.65 -10.49
CA ASP A 15 9.08 10.36 -9.88
C ASP A 15 8.90 9.40 -8.70
N VAL A 16 9.51 8.22 -8.82
CA VAL A 16 9.47 7.15 -7.82
C VAL A 16 9.96 7.62 -6.45
N GLY A 17 10.94 8.53 -6.42
CA GLY A 17 11.45 9.09 -5.17
C GLY A 17 10.52 10.11 -4.51
N LYS A 18 9.54 10.66 -5.24
CA LYS A 18 8.64 11.72 -4.78
C LYS A 18 7.17 11.29 -4.72
N MET A 19 6.87 10.03 -5.02
CA MET A 19 5.51 9.51 -5.00
C MET A 19 4.90 9.57 -3.60
N ASN A 20 3.59 9.86 -3.57
CA ASN A 20 2.84 9.89 -2.33
C ASN A 20 2.65 8.47 -1.76
N LYS A 21 3.33 8.17 -0.65
CA LYS A 21 3.28 6.88 0.03
C LYS A 21 1.88 6.49 0.52
N LEU A 22 1.00 7.47 0.76
CA LEU A 22 -0.37 7.22 1.24
C LEU A 22 -1.19 6.37 0.27
N LEU A 23 -0.94 6.47 -1.05
CA LEU A 23 -1.62 5.66 -2.07
C LEU A 23 -1.33 4.16 -1.92
N TYR A 24 -0.13 3.82 -1.46
CA TYR A 24 0.24 2.44 -1.20
C TYR A 24 -0.25 1.98 0.18
N ILE A 25 -0.19 2.87 1.18
CA ILE A 25 -0.70 2.58 2.52
C ILE A 25 -2.20 2.28 2.47
N SER A 26 -3.00 3.03 1.70
CA SER A 26 -4.43 2.74 1.53
C SER A 26 -4.68 1.34 0.97
N THR A 27 -3.83 0.90 0.04
CA THR A 27 -3.88 -0.46 -0.50
C THR A 27 -3.54 -1.51 0.56
N VAL A 28 -2.58 -1.24 1.46
CA VAL A 28 -2.26 -2.14 2.59
C VAL A 28 -3.40 -2.21 3.61
N MET A 29 -4.15 -1.13 3.79
CA MET A 29 -5.27 -1.06 4.72
C MET A 29 -6.55 -1.72 4.17
N ASP A 30 -6.64 -1.96 2.86
CA ASP A 30 -7.75 -2.71 2.28
C ASP A 30 -7.65 -4.20 2.69
N PRO A 31 -8.68 -4.80 3.31
CA PRO A 31 -8.65 -6.19 3.75
C PRO A 31 -8.30 -7.23 2.67
N ARG A 32 -8.54 -6.89 1.39
CA ARG A 32 -8.24 -7.76 0.24
C ARG A 32 -6.75 -7.82 -0.08
N TYR A 33 -5.99 -6.78 0.28
CA TYR A 33 -4.61 -6.59 -0.13
C TYR A 33 -3.70 -6.47 1.09
N LYS A 34 -2.58 -7.19 1.08
CA LYS A 34 -1.60 -7.15 2.18
C LYS A 34 -0.31 -6.47 1.74
N LEU A 35 0.57 -6.19 2.70
CA LEU A 35 1.93 -5.70 2.43
C LEU A 35 2.67 -6.54 1.36
N GLY A 36 2.44 -7.85 1.32
CA GLY A 36 3.03 -8.72 0.30
C GLY A 36 2.55 -8.43 -1.13
N PHE A 37 1.31 -7.96 -1.30
CA PHE A 37 0.80 -7.53 -2.61
C PHE A 37 1.48 -6.25 -3.06
N VAL A 38 1.58 -5.26 -2.16
CA VAL A 38 2.24 -3.98 -2.46
C VAL A 38 3.73 -4.19 -2.78
N ASP A 39 4.42 -5.04 -2.02
CA ASP A 39 5.82 -5.40 -2.30
C ASP A 39 5.98 -6.06 -3.68
N PHE A 40 5.10 -7.01 -4.01
CA PHE A 40 5.08 -7.65 -5.33
C PHE A 40 4.80 -6.65 -6.46
N ALA A 41 3.76 -5.83 -6.30
CA ALA A 41 3.34 -4.85 -7.30
C ALA A 41 4.43 -3.81 -7.56
N LEU A 42 5.06 -3.27 -6.51
CA LEU A 42 6.11 -2.27 -6.64
C LEU A 42 7.37 -2.83 -7.31
N LYS A 43 7.76 -4.07 -6.99
CA LYS A 43 8.88 -4.75 -7.67
C LYS A 43 8.59 -5.03 -9.14
N ARG A 44 7.32 -5.28 -9.48
CA ARG A 44 6.89 -5.52 -10.87
C ARG A 44 6.83 -4.23 -11.70
N VAL A 45 6.31 -3.15 -11.13
CA VAL A 45 6.18 -1.86 -11.82
C VAL A 45 7.54 -1.15 -11.94
N TYR A 46 8.42 -1.32 -10.94
CA TYR A 46 9.75 -0.71 -10.91
C TYR A 46 10.85 -1.77 -10.76
N PRO A 47 11.09 -2.59 -11.81
CA PRO A 47 12.07 -3.68 -11.75
C PRO A 47 13.53 -3.18 -11.77
N GLU A 48 13.79 -2.01 -12.37
CA GLU A 48 15.14 -1.50 -12.56
C GLU A 48 15.65 -0.71 -11.35
N GLY A 49 16.94 -0.87 -11.04
CA GLY A 49 17.66 -0.04 -10.06
C GLY A 49 17.27 -0.25 -8.59
N GLY A 50 16.49 -1.28 -8.25
CA GLY A 50 16.09 -1.58 -6.87
C GLY A 50 15.09 -0.58 -6.28
N ASN A 51 14.58 0.35 -7.09
CA ASN A 51 13.64 1.39 -6.66
C ASN A 51 12.33 0.80 -6.11
N GLY A 52 11.81 -0.26 -6.74
CA GLY A 52 10.61 -0.95 -6.26
C GLY A 52 10.80 -1.57 -4.86
N ALA A 53 11.93 -2.23 -4.62
CA ALA A 53 12.23 -2.82 -3.31
C ALA A 53 12.45 -1.76 -2.22
N ARG A 54 13.16 -0.67 -2.53
CA ARG A 54 13.35 0.46 -1.61
C ARG A 54 12.02 1.09 -1.22
N MET A 55 11.16 1.34 -2.20
CA MET A 55 9.84 1.93 -1.98
C MET A 55 8.91 0.99 -1.19
N ALA A 56 8.96 -0.31 -1.45
CA ALA A 56 8.23 -1.28 -0.64
C ALA A 56 8.69 -1.25 0.83
N GLY A 57 9.99 -1.11 1.07
CA GLY A 57 10.55 -0.87 2.39
C GLY A 57 10.03 0.42 3.04
N ASP A 58 10.08 1.52 2.31
CA ASP A 58 9.57 2.82 2.75
C ASP A 58 8.08 2.80 3.12
N VAL A 59 7.25 2.17 2.28
CA VAL A 59 5.81 2.00 2.52
C VAL A 59 5.56 1.14 3.74
N LYS A 60 6.33 0.05 3.89
CA LYS A 60 6.25 -0.83 5.06
C LYS A 60 6.54 -0.04 6.34
N THR A 61 7.66 0.68 6.39
CA THR A 61 8.04 1.50 7.55
C THR A 61 6.97 2.55 7.85
N ALA A 62 6.55 3.32 6.85
CA ALA A 62 5.52 4.36 7.04
C ALA A 62 4.18 3.78 7.55
N THR A 63 3.79 2.59 7.10
CA THR A 63 2.56 1.91 7.58
C THR A 63 2.69 1.51 9.04
N PHE A 64 3.83 0.94 9.45
CA PHE A 64 4.06 0.56 10.84
C PHE A 64 4.20 1.76 11.77
N ASP A 65 4.87 2.83 11.32
CA ASP A 65 4.97 4.08 12.07
C ASP A 65 3.59 4.70 12.30
N LEU A 66 2.75 4.72 11.25
CA LEU A 66 1.37 5.19 11.35
C LEU A 66 0.59 4.34 12.36
N PHE A 67 0.67 3.02 12.26
CA PHE A 67 0.01 2.10 13.19
C PHE A 67 0.47 2.32 14.64
N ALA A 68 1.76 2.43 14.88
CA ALA A 68 2.33 2.68 16.21
C ALA A 68 1.85 4.01 16.79
N HIS A 69 1.80 5.06 15.96
CA HIS A 69 1.26 6.36 16.37
C HIS A 69 -0.23 6.28 16.73
N TYR A 70 -1.04 5.57 15.92
CA TYR A 70 -2.45 5.33 16.25
C TYR A 70 -2.63 4.51 17.52
N GLU A 71 -1.77 3.52 17.76
CA GLU A 71 -1.80 2.70 18.98
C GLU A 71 -1.50 3.55 20.22
N GLN A 72 -0.50 4.45 20.14
CA GLN A 72 -0.19 5.40 21.20
C GLN A 72 -1.34 6.39 21.46
N LEU A 73 -1.96 6.90 20.39
CA LEU A 73 -3.17 7.73 20.49
C LEU A 73 -4.34 6.97 21.14
N TRP A 74 -4.52 5.70 20.77
CA TRP A 74 -5.56 4.87 21.34
C TRP A 74 -5.34 4.63 22.84
N LYS A 75 -4.12 4.24 23.23
CA LYS A 75 -3.74 4.03 24.65
C LYS A 75 -3.90 5.30 25.48
N SER A 76 -3.52 6.46 24.93
CA SER A 76 -3.67 7.75 25.62
C SER A 76 -5.14 8.21 25.73
N LYS A 77 -6.00 7.87 24.75
CA LYS A 77 -7.45 8.08 24.82
C LYS A 77 -8.16 7.13 25.76
N GLN A 78 -7.71 5.87 25.85
CA GLN A 78 -8.28 4.88 26.76
C GLN A 78 -8.08 5.27 28.24
N SER A 79 -7.01 6.03 28.54
CA SER A 79 -6.81 6.65 29.86
C SER A 79 -7.72 7.84 30.17
N LYS A 80 -8.51 8.36 29.20
CA LYS A 80 -9.33 9.59 29.34
C LYS A 80 -10.85 9.41 29.11
N ASN A 81 -11.32 8.17 28.94
CA ASN A 81 -12.73 7.74 28.79
C ASN A 81 -13.48 8.11 27.49
N ALA A 82 -14.29 7.13 27.04
CA ALA A 82 -15.55 7.20 26.28
C ALA A 82 -15.64 7.86 24.87
N SER A 83 -16.06 7.01 23.92
CA SER A 83 -16.90 7.27 22.73
C SER A 83 -16.52 8.38 21.72
N THR A 84 -16.14 7.97 20.51
CA THR A 84 -16.69 8.62 19.29
C THR A 84 -16.66 7.64 18.11
N SER A 85 -17.85 7.33 17.58
CA SER A 85 -18.08 6.54 16.37
C SER A 85 -17.80 7.39 15.13
N LEU A 86 -17.00 6.88 14.19
CA LEU A 86 -16.86 7.44 12.84
C LEU A 86 -17.29 6.40 11.82
N ALA A 87 -18.35 6.71 11.06
CA ALA A 87 -18.86 5.88 9.99
C ALA A 87 -18.00 6.02 8.71
N PRO A 88 -17.84 4.97 7.89
CA PRO A 88 -17.02 5.02 6.69
C PRO A 88 -17.81 5.57 5.49
N ILE A 89 -17.20 6.48 4.74
CA ILE A 89 -17.61 6.86 3.39
C ILE A 89 -16.76 6.02 2.44
N VAL A 90 -17.36 5.12 1.68
CA VAL A 90 -16.69 4.33 0.64
C VAL A 90 -17.29 4.75 -0.70
N GLU A 91 -16.46 5.37 -1.55
CA GLU A 91 -16.74 5.55 -2.98
C GLU A 91 -15.73 4.65 -3.70
N GLU A 92 -16.23 3.57 -4.33
CA GLU A 92 -15.43 2.60 -5.07
C GLU A 92 -15.06 3.20 -6.43
N CYS A 93 -13.77 3.30 -6.70
CA CYS A 93 -13.27 3.53 -8.05
C CYS A 93 -12.82 2.18 -8.62
N ASP A 94 -13.51 1.70 -9.65
CA ASP A 94 -13.19 0.49 -10.39
C ASP A 94 -11.86 0.67 -11.15
N VAL A 95 -10.78 0.07 -10.64
CA VAL A 95 -9.47 0.07 -11.31
C VAL A 95 -9.07 -1.36 -11.62
N ASP A 96 -9.33 -1.81 -12.87
CA ASP A 96 -8.74 -2.96 -13.57
C ASP A 96 -8.15 -4.08 -12.67
N GLU A 97 -8.98 -4.59 -11.76
CA GLU A 97 -8.60 -5.37 -10.57
C GLU A 97 -8.28 -6.85 -10.87
N LEU A 98 -8.41 -7.31 -12.12
CA LEU A 98 -8.46 -8.76 -12.42
C LEU A 98 -7.11 -9.40 -12.74
N ASP A 99 -6.24 -8.77 -13.53
CA ASP A 99 -5.04 -9.45 -14.04
C ASP A 99 -3.90 -9.49 -13.02
N VAL A 100 -3.61 -8.36 -12.35
CA VAL A 100 -2.51 -8.27 -11.38
C VAL A 100 -2.82 -9.10 -10.12
N LEU A 101 -4.09 -9.16 -9.71
CA LEU A 101 -4.51 -10.00 -8.59
C LEU A 101 -4.42 -11.50 -8.91
N ALA A 102 -4.78 -11.91 -10.12
CA ALA A 102 -4.68 -13.30 -10.54
C ALA A 102 -3.22 -13.77 -10.52
N GLU A 103 -2.30 -12.93 -10.99
CA GLU A 103 -0.87 -13.21 -10.94
C GLU A 103 -0.32 -13.23 -9.50
N TYR A 104 -0.79 -12.33 -8.64
CA TYR A 104 -0.42 -12.35 -7.23
C TYR A 104 -0.92 -13.62 -6.51
N LYS A 105 -2.14 -14.09 -6.81
CA LYS A 105 -2.67 -15.35 -6.26
C LYS A 105 -1.79 -16.53 -6.66
N LYS A 106 -1.41 -16.61 -7.95
CA LYS A 106 -0.50 -17.63 -8.46
C LYS A 106 0.89 -17.56 -7.81
N HIS A 107 1.44 -16.36 -7.65
CA HIS A 107 2.74 -16.16 -6.99
C HIS A 107 2.70 -16.58 -5.51
N ARG A 108 1.62 -16.23 -4.79
CA ARG A 108 1.40 -16.66 -3.40
C ARG A 108 1.33 -18.17 -3.27
N GLU A 109 0.59 -18.85 -4.15
CA GLU A 109 0.46 -20.31 -4.16
C GLU A 109 1.81 -21.01 -4.38
N GLN A 110 2.66 -20.46 -5.26
CA GLN A 110 4.01 -20.98 -5.48
C GLN A 110 4.91 -20.81 -4.25
N ILE A 111 4.84 -19.68 -3.55
CA ILE A 111 5.58 -19.46 -2.30
C ILE A 111 5.09 -20.43 -1.21
N VAL A 112 3.77 -20.55 -1.02
CA VAL A 112 3.19 -21.46 -0.01
C VAL A 112 3.53 -22.92 -0.32
N GLY A 113 3.51 -23.32 -1.59
CA GLY A 113 3.93 -24.65 -2.03
C GLY A 113 5.42 -24.94 -1.85
N ALA A 114 6.28 -23.92 -1.91
CA ALA A 114 7.71 -24.06 -1.64
C ALA A 114 8.03 -24.17 -0.14
N VAL A 115 7.26 -23.49 0.71
CA VAL A 115 7.40 -23.54 2.17
C VAL A 115 6.92 -24.87 2.76
N ASN A 116 5.86 -25.47 2.21
CA ASN A 116 5.31 -26.75 2.68
C ASN A 116 6.03 -28.00 2.12
N LYS A 117 7.17 -27.83 1.45
CA LYS A 117 7.95 -28.94 0.83
C LYS A 117 9.20 -29.32 1.63
N PHE A 118 9.31 -28.81 2.86
CA PHE A 118 10.27 -29.20 3.90
C PHE A 118 9.48 -29.71 5.11
#